data_AF-A0A4U0VSD5-F1
#
_entry.id   AF-A0A4U0VSD5-F1
#
_cell.length_a   1.000
_cell.length_b   1.000
_cell.length_c   1.000
_cell.angle_alpha   90.00
_cell.angle_beta   90.00
_cell.angle_gamma   90.00
#
_symmetry.space_group_name_H-M   'P 1'
#
loop_
_entity.id
_entity.type
_entity.pdbx_description
1 polymer ?
#
loop_
_entity_poly.entity_id
_entity_poly.type
_entity_poly.pdbx_seq_one_letter_code
_entity_poly.pdbx_strand_id
1 'polypeptide(L)'
;MTAFFVQLRATRQNPRSLNIASEMPATLASLPAEIHARIAGMCALQDRRFTDAKLAIGTLRFPLAGPAMDSQFTILGALSLVSKHWAKVTAPYRFSRLTASQVESRRFRTGFSRKYGHYVTTLDLSDLCSIEDMDATIVVDALPSLPNIDTVVTPNTVDVFKTVLHDALCEGPPDPRHCTAQAHFVLEALFELFASVPRLVVDTSVVRDDFFASLAKKSPTTRRLVLYNNFNVDGNPSRLVHLALDALQQCPRLRELRLRVTGNFEDAAAFHDFVLPSECSLQHLTLSVFGTRTAALSELVRKLSPVLRSCELDFQEFENSDNDGFPRGCHFPHLETLVATMSGLGATRGFASSVSSAAFPALRHLELRTRSPSRPLEASTLNNLAAAFASRPVPPRIATDIVLEYLPFSRLDDLPLPAMNRPGSNRRSLVPSSMWHKPHEYRESAVYPHTRYSDYSSFKSHAIDPILARMRDMADGALQTHDYVQLTRIAEALHQCELLRIERDS
;
A
#
# COMPACT_ATOMS: atom_id res chain seq x y z
N MET A 1 -30.18 64.56 51.60
CA MET A 1 -30.06 65.58 50.55
C MET A 1 -29.54 64.85 49.31
N THR A 2 -30.33 64.52 48.28
CA THR A 2 -31.57 65.15 47.76
C THR A 2 -31.38 66.66 47.50
N ALA A 3 -31.62 67.22 46.31
CA ALA A 3 -32.18 66.64 45.06
C ALA A 3 -32.05 67.62 43.85
N PHE A 4 -32.65 67.25 42.70
CA PHE A 4 -33.10 68.11 41.55
C PHE A 4 -32.00 68.65 40.58
N PHE A 5 -32.19 68.95 39.27
CA PHE A 5 -33.25 68.78 38.23
C PHE A 5 -32.64 69.21 36.83
N VAL A 6 -33.16 68.96 35.60
CA VAL A 6 -34.12 68.00 34.99
C VAL A 6 -34.07 68.09 33.43
N GLN A 7 -34.51 67.05 32.69
CA GLN A 7 -34.86 67.04 31.22
C GLN A 7 -33.72 67.29 30.19
N LEU A 8 -33.76 66.83 28.91
CA LEU A 8 -34.90 66.71 27.98
C LEU A 8 -34.64 65.73 26.78
N ARG A 9 -35.74 65.15 26.25
CA ARG A 9 -35.97 64.58 24.88
C ARG A 9 -35.18 63.37 24.36
N ALA A 10 -35.93 62.28 24.17
CA ALA A 10 -35.60 61.15 23.31
C ALA A 10 -35.89 61.43 21.82
N THR A 11 -35.07 60.88 20.93
CA THR A 11 -35.38 60.69 19.51
C THR A 11 -35.59 59.20 19.22
N ARG A 12 -36.77 58.84 18.71
CA ARG A 12 -37.03 57.47 18.20
C ARG A 12 -36.20 57.24 16.94
N GLN A 13 -35.30 56.26 16.96
CA GLN A 13 -34.82 55.59 15.76
C GLN A 13 -35.21 54.11 15.82
N ASN A 14 -35.65 53.57 14.67
CA ASN A 14 -36.12 52.19 14.56
C ASN A 14 -35.00 51.20 14.89
N PRO A 15 -35.25 50.17 15.72
CA PRO A 15 -34.34 49.05 15.84
C PRO A 15 -34.38 48.25 14.53
N ARG A 16 -33.40 48.48 13.65
CA ARG A 16 -33.05 47.48 12.64
C ARG A 16 -32.58 46.25 13.40
N SER A 17 -33.36 45.18 13.31
CA SER A 17 -32.99 43.86 13.80
C SER A 17 -31.72 43.40 13.09
N LEU A 18 -30.57 43.64 13.72
CA LEU A 18 -29.34 42.93 13.45
C LEU A 18 -29.59 41.46 13.80
N ASN A 19 -30.08 40.72 12.80
CA ASN A 19 -29.92 39.28 12.75
C ASN A 19 -28.41 39.01 12.66
N ILE A 20 -27.75 39.03 13.83
CA ILE A 20 -26.51 38.32 14.04
C ILE A 20 -26.91 36.86 13.88
N ALA A 21 -26.82 36.37 12.64
CA ALA A 21 -26.88 34.96 12.38
C ALA A 21 -25.79 34.35 13.25
N SER A 22 -26.22 33.57 14.25
CA SER A 22 -25.31 32.78 15.07
C SER A 22 -24.58 31.85 14.12
N GLU A 23 -23.35 32.22 13.74
CA GLU A 23 -22.45 31.37 12.98
C GLU A 23 -22.16 30.17 13.87
N MET A 24 -22.94 29.10 13.68
CA MET A 24 -22.67 27.85 14.36
C MET A 24 -21.24 27.45 14.02
N PRO A 25 -20.38 27.20 15.04
CA PRO A 25 -18.98 26.89 14.79
C PRO A 25 -18.91 25.69 13.85
N ALA A 26 -18.13 25.82 12.77
CA ALA A 26 -18.04 24.81 11.74
C ALA A 26 -17.56 23.49 12.36
N THR A 27 -18.47 22.53 12.51
CA THR A 27 -18.17 21.24 13.11
C THR A 27 -17.58 20.31 12.06
N LEU A 28 -16.85 19.28 12.49
CA LEU A 28 -16.34 18.26 11.59
C LEU A 28 -17.49 17.61 10.78
N ALA A 29 -18.69 17.51 11.36
CA ALA A 29 -19.89 16.97 10.71
C ALA A 29 -20.46 17.87 9.60
N SER A 30 -20.22 19.19 9.60
CA SER A 30 -20.72 20.11 8.56
C SER A 30 -19.86 20.18 7.30
N LEU A 31 -18.72 19.47 7.26
CA LEU A 31 -17.85 19.43 6.08
C LEU A 31 -18.50 18.61 4.93
N PRO A 32 -18.18 18.91 3.66
CA PRO A 32 -18.60 18.08 2.52
C PRO A 32 -18.08 16.65 2.59
N ALA A 33 -18.81 15.70 1.99
CA ALA A 33 -18.48 14.28 2.00
C ALA A 33 -17.11 13.98 1.36
N GLU A 34 -16.69 14.78 0.38
CA GLU A 34 -15.38 14.73 -0.27
C GLU A 34 -14.25 15.04 0.72
N ILE A 35 -14.49 15.97 1.64
CA ILE A 35 -13.54 16.33 2.70
C ILE A 35 -13.50 15.24 3.76
N HIS A 36 -14.65 14.66 4.14
CA HIS A 36 -14.68 13.49 5.04
C HIS A 36 -13.91 12.30 4.45
N ALA A 37 -14.14 11.97 3.17
CA ALA A 37 -13.42 10.91 2.48
C ALA A 37 -11.92 11.19 2.39
N ARG A 38 -11.52 12.46 2.14
CA ARG A 38 -10.11 12.86 2.15
C ARG A 38 -9.47 12.72 3.53
N ILE A 39 -10.17 13.10 4.61
CA ILE A 39 -9.71 12.90 6.00
C ILE A 39 -9.52 11.41 6.28
N ALA A 40 -10.53 10.58 6.02
CA ALA A 40 -10.44 9.13 6.20
C ALA A 40 -9.29 8.50 5.38
N GLY A 41 -9.11 8.94 4.13
CA GLY A 41 -7.98 8.51 3.29
C GLY A 41 -6.62 8.91 3.84
N MET A 42 -6.49 10.10 4.45
CA MET A 42 -5.26 10.52 5.12
C MET A 42 -4.99 9.70 6.38
N CYS A 43 -6.01 9.43 7.21
CA CYS A 43 -5.88 8.54 8.38
C CYS A 43 -5.44 7.13 7.95
N ALA A 44 -6.06 6.55 6.92
CA ALA A 44 -5.68 5.24 6.38
C ALA A 44 -4.23 5.20 5.88
N LEU A 45 -3.75 6.28 5.25
CA LEU A 45 -2.37 6.41 4.81
C LEU A 45 -1.39 6.56 5.99
N GLN A 46 -1.79 7.27 7.05
CA GLN A 46 -1.00 7.39 8.29
C GLN A 46 -0.89 6.05 9.02
N ASP A 47 -2.02 5.35 9.21
CA ASP A 47 -2.07 4.03 9.83
C ASP A 47 -1.17 3.04 9.11
N ARG A 48 -1.22 3.04 7.78
CA ARG A 48 -0.39 2.15 6.97
C ARG A 48 1.10 2.51 7.03
N ARG A 49 1.46 3.79 6.92
CA ARG A 49 2.84 4.25 7.12
C ARG A 49 3.38 3.91 8.51
N PHE A 50 2.51 3.92 9.53
CA PHE A 50 2.88 3.52 10.89
C PHE A 50 3.13 2.01 10.99
N THR A 51 2.27 1.18 10.40
CA THR A 51 2.51 -0.28 10.29
C THR A 51 3.81 -0.57 9.54
N ASP A 52 4.02 0.09 8.39
CA ASP A 52 5.22 -0.04 7.57
C ASP A 52 6.48 0.32 8.39
N ALA A 53 6.48 1.48 9.06
CA ALA A 53 7.58 1.92 9.91
C ALA A 53 7.81 1.01 11.13
N LYS A 54 6.74 0.46 11.72
CA LYS A 54 6.85 -0.54 12.81
C LYS A 54 7.52 -1.83 12.31
N LEU A 55 7.27 -2.24 11.07
CA LEU A 55 7.95 -3.38 10.44
C LEU A 55 9.42 -3.09 10.12
N ALA A 56 9.82 -1.84 9.78
CA ALA A 56 11.24 -1.45 9.79
C ALA A 56 11.86 -1.61 11.16
N ILE A 57 11.23 -0.99 12.17
CA ILE A 57 11.83 -0.88 13.50
C ILE A 57 11.90 -2.24 14.17
N GLY A 58 10.98 -3.17 13.86
CA GLY A 58 10.97 -4.53 14.40
C GLY A 58 12.20 -5.40 14.08
N THR A 59 13.02 -5.03 13.09
CA THR A 59 14.31 -5.72 12.83
C THR A 59 15.48 -5.14 13.64
N LEU A 60 15.29 -3.96 14.25
CA LEU A 60 16.25 -3.31 15.14
C LEU A 60 15.79 -3.41 16.60
N ARG A 61 16.72 -3.65 17.53
CA ARG A 61 16.43 -3.83 18.97
C ARG A 61 16.04 -2.53 19.70
N PHE A 62 15.09 -1.76 19.18
CA PHE A 62 14.52 -0.62 19.90
C PHE A 62 13.41 -1.09 20.85
N PRO A 63 13.58 -0.97 22.17
CA PRO A 63 12.57 -1.41 23.14
C PRO A 63 11.42 -0.39 23.19
N LEU A 64 10.48 -0.51 22.26
CA LEU A 64 9.16 0.12 22.38
C LEU A 64 8.37 -0.60 23.49
N ALA A 65 8.69 -0.28 24.74
CA ALA A 65 8.00 -0.71 25.94
C ALA A 65 6.63 -0.01 26.06
N GLY A 66 5.74 -0.27 25.10
CA GLY A 66 4.33 0.08 25.16
C GLY A 66 3.50 -1.00 25.85
N PRO A 67 2.27 -0.69 26.28
CA PRO A 67 1.32 -1.70 26.77
C PRO A 67 1.02 -2.77 25.70
N ALA A 68 0.58 -3.94 26.15
CA ALA A 68 0.49 -5.17 25.36
C ALA A 68 -0.27 -5.02 24.01
N MET A 69 0.14 -5.84 23.03
CA MET A 69 -0.19 -5.71 21.60
C MET A 69 -1.68 -5.86 21.21
N ASP A 70 -2.55 -6.31 22.12
CA ASP A 70 -3.80 -6.99 21.78
C ASP A 70 -4.94 -6.09 21.24
N SER A 71 -4.74 -4.76 21.22
CA SER A 71 -5.66 -3.85 20.50
C SER A 71 -4.97 -2.53 20.10
N GLN A 72 -4.08 -2.59 19.11
CA GLN A 72 -3.61 -1.36 18.46
C GLN A 72 -4.74 -0.73 17.63
N PHE A 73 -5.42 0.25 18.23
CA PHE A 73 -6.41 1.08 17.55
C PHE A 73 -5.73 1.87 16.43
N THR A 74 -6.14 1.63 15.19
CA THR A 74 -5.80 2.48 14.05
C THR A 74 -6.57 3.80 14.14
N ILE A 75 -6.01 4.90 13.66
CA ILE A 75 -6.65 6.22 13.61
C ILE A 75 -7.96 6.13 12.82
N LEU A 76 -7.96 5.41 11.70
CA LEU A 76 -9.14 5.11 10.90
C LEU A 76 -10.16 4.23 11.66
N GLY A 77 -9.68 3.34 12.53
CA GLY A 77 -10.49 2.54 13.44
C GLY A 77 -11.21 3.42 14.47
N ALA A 78 -10.48 4.28 15.18
CA ALA A 78 -11.04 5.26 16.11
C ALA A 78 -12.05 6.19 15.43
N LEU A 79 -11.68 6.79 14.29
CA LEU A 79 -12.54 7.65 13.49
C LEU A 79 -13.87 6.97 13.11
N SER A 80 -13.85 5.66 12.85
CA SER A 80 -15.06 4.90 12.50
C SER A 80 -16.04 4.68 13.65
N LEU A 81 -15.62 4.87 14.91
CA LEU A 81 -16.46 4.75 16.10
C LEU A 81 -17.20 6.05 16.43
N VAL A 82 -16.64 7.20 16.03
CA VAL A 82 -17.16 8.56 16.26
C VAL A 82 -18.64 8.72 15.90
N SER A 83 -19.09 8.13 14.78
CA SER A 83 -20.50 8.14 14.41
C SER A 83 -20.82 7.11 13.33
N LYS A 84 -22.12 6.83 13.14
CA LYS A 84 -22.62 6.03 12.01
C LYS A 84 -22.23 6.60 10.64
N HIS A 85 -22.06 7.92 10.54
CA HIS A 85 -21.58 8.59 9.32
C HIS A 85 -20.11 8.27 9.07
N TRP A 86 -19.25 8.47 10.07
CA TRP A 86 -17.84 8.14 9.95
C TRP A 86 -17.58 6.64 9.77
N ALA A 87 -18.37 5.76 10.39
CA ALA A 87 -18.35 4.32 10.11
C ALA A 87 -18.58 4.02 8.61
N LYS A 88 -19.47 4.76 7.94
CA LYS A 88 -19.75 4.63 6.50
C LYS A 88 -18.65 5.26 5.63
N VAL A 89 -18.12 6.42 6.01
CA VAL A 89 -17.03 7.12 5.28
C VAL A 89 -15.72 6.34 5.35
N THR A 90 -15.41 5.72 6.50
CA THR A 90 -14.16 4.97 6.71
C THR A 90 -14.19 3.55 6.15
N ALA A 91 -15.37 2.93 5.98
CA ALA A 91 -15.52 1.56 5.49
C ALA A 91 -14.74 1.22 4.19
N PRO A 92 -14.73 2.05 3.13
CA PRO A 92 -13.94 1.80 1.92
C PRO A 92 -12.44 1.71 2.17
N TYR A 93 -11.94 2.39 3.21
CA TYR A 93 -10.52 2.41 3.56
C TYR A 93 -10.18 1.28 4.53
N ARG A 94 -11.06 1.01 5.51
CA ARG A 94 -10.90 -0.05 6.54
C ARG A 94 -10.95 -1.46 5.94
N PHE A 95 -11.69 -1.64 4.86
CA PHE A 95 -11.99 -2.94 4.26
C PHE A 95 -11.48 -3.04 2.82
N SER A 96 -10.47 -2.24 2.45
CA SER A 96 -9.87 -2.24 1.11
C SER A 96 -8.96 -3.45 0.85
N ARG A 97 -8.26 -3.92 1.88
CA ARG A 97 -7.41 -5.13 1.87
C ARG A 97 -8.06 -6.22 2.71
N LEU A 98 -7.94 -7.47 2.25
CA LEU A 98 -8.35 -8.68 2.97
C LEU A 98 -7.26 -9.73 2.82
N THR A 99 -6.83 -10.38 3.90
CA THR A 99 -5.85 -11.50 3.88
C THR A 99 -6.55 -12.86 3.80
N ALA A 100 -5.83 -13.95 3.52
CA ALA A 100 -6.41 -15.30 3.49
C ALA A 100 -6.98 -15.72 4.86
N SER A 101 -6.23 -15.50 5.94
CA SER A 101 -6.70 -15.72 7.32
C SER A 101 -7.96 -14.91 7.68
N GLN A 102 -8.11 -13.71 7.09
CA GLN A 102 -9.32 -12.92 7.26
C GLN A 102 -10.51 -13.47 6.46
N VAL A 103 -10.29 -14.01 5.26
CA VAL A 103 -11.30 -14.75 4.47
C VAL A 103 -11.80 -15.97 5.24
N GLU A 104 -10.89 -16.74 5.83
CA GLU A 104 -11.21 -17.93 6.63
C GLU A 104 -12.15 -17.60 7.80
N SER A 105 -11.89 -16.46 8.44
CA SER A 105 -12.50 -16.09 9.71
C SER A 105 -14.02 -16.23 9.69
N ARG A 106 -14.57 -16.86 10.74
CA ARG A 106 -16.03 -17.03 10.90
C ARG A 106 -16.79 -15.71 10.78
N ARG A 107 -16.18 -14.59 11.19
CA ARG A 107 -16.74 -13.23 11.05
C ARG A 107 -16.88 -12.80 9.58
N PHE A 108 -15.92 -13.15 8.73
CA PHE A 108 -16.02 -12.93 7.30
C PHE A 108 -17.17 -13.73 6.68
N ARG A 109 -17.13 -15.06 6.86
CA ARG A 109 -18.08 -16.01 6.25
C ARG A 109 -19.54 -15.78 6.66
N THR A 110 -19.80 -15.43 7.93
CA THR A 110 -21.18 -15.30 8.47
C THR A 110 -21.93 -14.02 8.09
N GLY A 111 -21.26 -12.98 7.58
CA GLY A 111 -21.99 -11.79 7.12
C GLY A 111 -21.17 -10.55 6.77
N PHE A 112 -19.90 -10.45 7.18
CA PHE A 112 -19.06 -9.33 6.76
C PHE A 112 -18.83 -9.34 5.24
N SER A 113 -18.63 -10.52 4.63
CA SER A 113 -18.50 -10.68 3.17
C SER A 113 -19.67 -10.01 2.41
N ARG A 114 -20.91 -10.31 2.81
CA ARG A 114 -22.14 -9.74 2.25
C ARG A 114 -22.25 -8.22 2.46
N LYS A 115 -21.78 -7.71 3.61
CA LYS A 115 -21.93 -6.30 3.99
C LYS A 115 -20.83 -5.39 3.43
N TYR A 116 -19.60 -5.88 3.32
CA TYR A 116 -18.42 -5.07 3.02
C TYR A 116 -17.51 -5.66 1.92
N GLY A 117 -17.76 -6.86 1.39
CA GLY A 117 -16.92 -7.48 0.36
C GLY A 117 -16.79 -6.66 -0.94
N HIS A 118 -17.75 -5.79 -1.23
CA HIS A 118 -17.68 -4.82 -2.33
C HIS A 118 -16.76 -3.60 -2.06
N TYR A 119 -16.20 -3.46 -0.85
CA TYR A 119 -15.13 -2.50 -0.57
C TYR A 119 -13.73 -3.08 -0.74
N VAL A 120 -13.61 -4.41 -0.78
CA VAL A 120 -12.33 -5.11 -0.96
C VAL A 120 -11.86 -4.91 -2.40
N THR A 121 -10.69 -4.31 -2.54
CA THR A 121 -9.99 -4.09 -3.82
C THR A 121 -8.67 -4.85 -3.90
N THR A 122 -8.11 -5.23 -2.75
CA THR A 122 -6.86 -5.98 -2.64
C THR A 122 -7.12 -7.28 -1.88
N LEU A 123 -6.90 -8.42 -2.52
CA LEU A 123 -6.91 -9.73 -1.88
C LEU A 123 -5.45 -10.18 -1.71
N ASP A 124 -5.02 -10.30 -0.47
CA ASP A 124 -3.66 -10.69 -0.12
C ASP A 124 -3.66 -12.17 0.27
N LEU A 125 -2.97 -13.00 -0.51
CA LEU A 125 -2.88 -14.43 -0.25
C LEU A 125 -1.49 -14.84 0.25
N SER A 126 -0.64 -13.88 0.65
CA SER A 126 0.71 -14.19 1.13
C SER A 126 0.73 -15.05 2.40
N ASP A 127 -0.32 -14.99 3.21
CA ASP A 127 -0.53 -15.82 4.40
C ASP A 127 -1.24 -17.16 4.13
N LEU A 128 -1.71 -17.42 2.89
CA LEU A 128 -2.37 -18.67 2.52
C LEU A 128 -1.40 -19.86 2.72
N CYS A 129 -1.87 -20.90 3.42
CA CYS A 129 -1.08 -22.07 3.85
C CYS A 129 0.15 -21.74 4.74
N SER A 130 0.28 -20.51 5.26
CA SER A 130 1.28 -20.15 6.29
C SER A 130 0.80 -20.44 7.72
N ILE A 131 -0.50 -20.71 7.89
CA ILE A 131 -1.13 -21.12 9.14
C ILE A 131 -1.46 -22.60 9.01
N GLU A 132 -1.14 -23.39 10.04
CA GLU A 132 -1.51 -24.80 10.13
C GLU A 132 -3.05 -24.96 10.01
N ASP A 133 -3.48 -26.04 9.36
CA ASP A 133 -4.89 -26.40 9.11
C ASP A 133 -5.74 -25.40 8.28
N MET A 134 -5.17 -24.35 7.68
CA MET A 134 -5.94 -23.43 6.83
C MET A 134 -6.24 -24.02 5.44
N ASP A 135 -7.50 -24.39 5.23
CA ASP A 135 -8.08 -24.87 3.97
C ASP A 135 -7.90 -23.86 2.83
N ALA A 136 -7.20 -24.24 1.76
CA ALA A 136 -6.95 -23.35 0.62
C ALA A 136 -8.21 -23.06 -0.24
N THR A 137 -9.27 -23.86 -0.14
CA THR A 137 -10.50 -23.70 -0.92
C THR A 137 -11.35 -22.51 -0.45
N ILE A 138 -11.17 -22.03 0.78
CA ILE A 138 -11.88 -20.85 1.34
C ILE A 138 -11.81 -19.61 0.45
N VAL A 139 -10.69 -19.44 -0.27
CA VAL A 139 -10.45 -18.28 -1.14
C VAL A 139 -11.37 -18.36 -2.35
N VAL A 140 -11.51 -19.56 -2.93
CA VAL A 140 -12.38 -19.87 -4.06
C VAL A 140 -13.84 -19.61 -3.70
N ASP A 141 -14.29 -20.12 -2.54
CA ASP A 141 -15.64 -19.91 -2.00
C ASP A 141 -15.96 -18.42 -1.74
N ALA A 142 -14.96 -17.60 -1.43
CA ALA A 142 -15.13 -16.19 -1.14
C ALA A 142 -15.24 -15.30 -2.39
N LEU A 143 -14.70 -15.70 -3.55
CA LEU A 143 -14.64 -14.87 -4.76
C LEU A 143 -16.00 -14.27 -5.20
N PRO A 144 -17.15 -14.99 -5.16
CA PRO A 144 -18.45 -14.41 -5.48
C PRO A 144 -18.86 -13.21 -4.60
N SER A 145 -18.31 -13.11 -3.39
CA SER A 145 -18.55 -12.01 -2.45
C SER A 145 -17.58 -10.82 -2.60
N LEU A 146 -16.56 -10.95 -3.47
CA LEU A 146 -15.47 -9.98 -3.63
C LEU A 146 -15.43 -9.39 -5.07
N PRO A 147 -16.51 -8.75 -5.56
CA PRO A 147 -16.67 -8.40 -6.98
C PRO A 147 -15.77 -7.27 -7.49
N ASN A 148 -15.01 -6.62 -6.60
CA ASN A 148 -14.23 -5.42 -6.90
C ASN A 148 -12.71 -5.61 -6.70
N ILE A 149 -12.22 -6.86 -6.62
CA ILE A 149 -10.78 -7.15 -6.59
C ILE A 149 -10.11 -6.57 -7.84
N ASP A 150 -9.15 -5.68 -7.61
CA ASP A 150 -8.30 -5.04 -8.63
C ASP A 150 -6.83 -5.47 -8.45
N THR A 151 -6.43 -5.85 -7.24
CA THR A 151 -5.08 -6.30 -6.89
C THR A 151 -5.12 -7.66 -6.17
N VAL A 152 -4.26 -8.60 -6.59
CA VAL A 152 -4.01 -9.85 -5.85
C VAL A 152 -2.52 -9.98 -5.52
N VAL A 153 -2.22 -10.33 -4.27
CA VAL A 153 -0.89 -10.81 -3.86
C VAL A 153 -0.91 -12.33 -3.90
N THR A 154 0.04 -12.95 -4.61
CA THR A 154 0.06 -14.41 -4.79
C THR A 154 0.51 -15.16 -3.53
N PRO A 155 -0.05 -16.36 -3.28
CA PRO A 155 0.44 -17.25 -2.23
C PRO A 155 1.72 -17.98 -2.66
N ASN A 156 2.36 -18.72 -1.75
CA ASN A 156 3.28 -19.77 -2.14
C ASN A 156 2.51 -20.89 -2.87
N THR A 157 2.57 -20.90 -4.20
CA THR A 157 1.87 -21.91 -5.03
C THR A 157 2.33 -23.34 -4.79
N VAL A 158 3.56 -23.54 -4.30
CA VAL A 158 4.08 -24.87 -3.94
C VAL A 158 3.49 -25.35 -2.63
N ASP A 159 3.35 -24.47 -1.64
CA ASP A 159 2.76 -24.83 -0.34
C ASP A 159 1.25 -25.03 -0.45
N VAL A 160 0.53 -24.20 -1.22
CA VAL A 160 -0.89 -24.43 -1.56
C VAL A 160 -1.11 -25.82 -2.16
N PHE A 161 -0.24 -26.24 -3.10
CA PHE A 161 -0.34 -27.58 -3.67
C PHE A 161 -0.09 -28.69 -2.65
N LYS A 162 0.90 -28.52 -1.76
CA LYS A 162 1.20 -29.49 -0.69
C LYS A 162 0.07 -29.58 0.34
N THR A 163 -0.48 -28.46 0.79
CA THR A 163 -1.57 -28.42 1.78
C THR A 163 -2.82 -29.12 1.24
N VAL A 164 -3.30 -28.74 0.06
CA VAL A 164 -4.48 -29.40 -0.54
C VAL A 164 -4.23 -30.89 -0.80
N LEU A 165 -2.99 -31.28 -1.16
CA LEU A 165 -2.63 -32.69 -1.28
C LEU A 165 -2.64 -33.40 0.10
N HIS A 166 -2.15 -32.75 1.16
CA HIS A 166 -2.10 -33.30 2.51
C HIS A 166 -3.51 -33.50 3.10
N ASP A 167 -4.36 -32.48 3.02
CA ASP A 167 -5.74 -32.50 3.53
C ASP A 167 -6.51 -33.67 2.89
N ALA A 168 -6.40 -33.82 1.57
CA ALA A 168 -7.03 -34.90 0.81
C ALA A 168 -6.43 -36.30 1.08
N LEU A 169 -5.26 -36.41 1.74
CA LEU A 169 -4.73 -37.69 2.24
C LEU A 169 -5.23 -38.03 3.66
N CYS A 170 -5.71 -37.04 4.42
CA CYS A 170 -6.19 -37.21 5.79
C CYS A 170 -7.66 -37.68 5.88
N GLU A 171 -8.48 -37.42 4.86
CA GLU A 171 -9.92 -37.75 4.87
C GLU A 171 -10.26 -39.24 4.66
N GLY A 172 -9.28 -40.11 4.39
CA GLY A 172 -9.51 -41.56 4.23
C GLY A 172 -8.42 -42.26 3.43
N PRO A 173 -8.56 -43.57 3.10
CA PRO A 173 -7.66 -44.26 2.19
C PRO A 173 -7.82 -43.66 0.78
N PRO A 174 -6.89 -42.82 0.31
CA PRO A 174 -7.16 -41.90 -0.78
C PRO A 174 -6.82 -42.54 -2.12
N ASP A 175 -7.66 -42.32 -3.15
CA ASP A 175 -7.20 -42.48 -4.52
C ASP A 175 -6.24 -41.31 -4.80
N PRO A 176 -4.92 -41.53 -5.01
CA PRO A 176 -3.98 -40.44 -5.26
C PRO A 176 -4.34 -39.61 -6.49
N ARG A 177 -5.16 -40.13 -7.42
CA ARG A 177 -5.69 -39.37 -8.55
C ARG A 177 -6.69 -38.30 -8.11
N HIS A 178 -7.47 -38.55 -7.06
CA HIS A 178 -8.49 -37.60 -6.58
C HIS A 178 -7.86 -36.41 -5.86
N CYS A 179 -6.93 -36.66 -4.93
CA CYS A 179 -6.18 -35.62 -4.21
C CYS A 179 -5.43 -34.70 -5.19
N THR A 180 -4.79 -35.30 -6.20
CA THR A 180 -4.10 -34.57 -7.28
C THR A 180 -5.09 -33.70 -8.09
N ALA A 181 -6.30 -34.20 -8.38
CA ALA A 181 -7.32 -33.42 -9.09
C ALA A 181 -7.84 -32.22 -8.28
N GLN A 182 -8.02 -32.36 -6.96
CA GLN A 182 -8.42 -31.24 -6.08
C GLN A 182 -7.33 -30.16 -6.01
N ALA A 183 -6.07 -30.54 -5.83
CA ALA A 183 -4.95 -29.61 -5.83
C ALA A 183 -4.81 -28.88 -7.18
N HIS A 184 -5.03 -29.57 -8.30
CA HIS A 184 -5.10 -28.92 -9.62
C HIS A 184 -6.31 -27.98 -9.76
N PHE A 185 -7.49 -28.35 -9.26
CA PHE A 185 -8.67 -27.47 -9.31
C PHE A 185 -8.43 -26.15 -8.55
N VAL A 186 -7.86 -26.21 -7.34
CA VAL A 186 -7.53 -25.00 -6.55
C VAL A 186 -6.49 -24.14 -7.26
N LEU A 187 -5.41 -24.74 -7.79
CA LEU A 187 -4.41 -23.98 -8.56
C LEU A 187 -5.00 -23.35 -9.84
N GLU A 188 -5.81 -24.08 -10.61
CA GLU A 188 -6.45 -23.57 -11.83
C GLU A 188 -7.39 -22.39 -11.51
N ALA A 189 -8.17 -22.47 -10.42
CA ALA A 189 -9.01 -21.38 -9.94
C ALA A 189 -8.20 -20.15 -9.51
N LEU A 190 -7.06 -20.35 -8.83
CA LEU A 190 -6.13 -19.27 -8.47
C LEU A 190 -5.49 -18.62 -9.71
N PHE A 191 -5.07 -19.40 -10.71
CA PHE A 191 -4.54 -18.84 -11.96
C PHE A 191 -5.60 -18.08 -12.77
N GLU A 192 -6.86 -18.51 -12.74
CA GLU A 192 -7.97 -17.75 -13.34
C GLU A 192 -8.22 -16.43 -12.59
N LEU A 193 -8.18 -16.43 -11.25
CA LEU A 193 -8.20 -15.21 -10.45
C LEU A 193 -7.04 -14.28 -10.83
N PHE A 194 -5.80 -14.76 -10.85
CA PHE A 194 -4.61 -13.96 -11.18
C PHE A 194 -4.68 -13.36 -12.59
N ALA A 195 -5.21 -14.10 -13.57
CA ALA A 195 -5.40 -13.61 -14.93
C ALA A 195 -6.55 -12.60 -15.05
N SER A 196 -7.57 -12.71 -14.19
CA SER A 196 -8.74 -11.82 -14.18
C SER A 196 -8.47 -10.42 -13.63
N VAL A 197 -7.38 -10.24 -12.86
CA VAL A 197 -7.09 -8.98 -12.16
C VAL A 197 -6.09 -8.08 -12.90
N PRO A 198 -6.32 -6.75 -12.91
CA PRO A 198 -5.44 -5.80 -13.59
C PRO A 198 -4.11 -5.54 -12.85
N ARG A 199 -4.00 -5.88 -11.55
CA ARG A 199 -2.75 -5.78 -10.78
C ARG A 199 -2.43 -7.10 -10.10
N LEU A 200 -1.20 -7.55 -10.27
CA LEU A 200 -0.68 -8.77 -9.65
C LEU A 200 0.61 -8.44 -8.91
N VAL A 201 0.75 -8.97 -7.70
CA VAL A 201 1.93 -8.83 -6.84
C VAL A 201 2.44 -10.24 -6.54
N VAL A 202 3.70 -10.51 -6.88
CA VAL A 202 4.26 -11.86 -6.90
C VAL A 202 5.58 -11.90 -6.13
N ASP A 203 5.65 -12.80 -5.16
CA ASP A 203 6.91 -13.16 -4.50
C ASP A 203 7.64 -14.23 -5.33
N THR A 204 8.75 -13.85 -5.94
CA THR A 204 9.53 -14.70 -6.83
C THR A 204 10.32 -15.79 -6.09
N SER A 205 10.41 -15.73 -4.77
CA SER A 205 11.04 -16.81 -3.97
C SER A 205 10.16 -18.07 -3.89
N VAL A 206 8.83 -17.94 -4.05
CA VAL A 206 7.86 -19.01 -3.75
C VAL A 206 6.95 -19.45 -4.90
N VAL A 207 6.90 -18.73 -6.02
CA VAL A 207 6.22 -19.23 -7.23
C VAL A 207 7.02 -20.34 -7.92
N ARG A 208 6.42 -20.97 -8.93
CA ARG A 208 7.10 -21.91 -9.85
C ARG A 208 7.67 -21.20 -11.07
N ASP A 209 8.65 -21.80 -11.73
CA ASP A 209 9.28 -21.19 -12.92
C ASP A 209 8.31 -21.10 -14.11
N ASP A 210 7.37 -22.05 -14.21
CA ASP A 210 6.31 -22.04 -15.23
C ASP A 210 5.09 -21.16 -14.87
N PHE A 211 5.22 -20.25 -13.90
CA PHE A 211 4.13 -19.39 -13.42
C PHE A 211 3.55 -18.52 -14.54
N PHE A 212 4.39 -17.77 -15.27
CA PHE A 212 3.89 -16.89 -16.35
C PHE A 212 3.40 -17.66 -17.58
N ALA A 213 4.02 -18.80 -17.89
CA ALA A 213 3.54 -19.71 -18.94
C ALA A 213 2.15 -20.30 -18.58
N SER A 214 1.88 -20.57 -17.30
CA SER A 214 0.58 -21.03 -16.83
C SER A 214 -0.46 -19.90 -16.78
N LEU A 215 -0.06 -18.69 -16.35
CA LEU A 215 -0.90 -17.49 -16.39
C LEU A 215 -1.31 -17.11 -17.82
N ALA A 216 -0.39 -17.22 -18.79
CA ALA A 216 -0.62 -16.90 -20.20
C ALA A 216 -1.80 -17.69 -20.81
N LYS A 217 -1.93 -18.97 -20.46
CA LYS A 217 -3.02 -19.86 -20.90
C LYS A 217 -4.41 -19.33 -20.53
N LYS A 218 -4.50 -18.48 -19.49
CA LYS A 218 -5.74 -17.86 -19.01
C LYS A 218 -6.01 -16.46 -19.60
N SER A 219 -5.23 -16.02 -20.60
CA SER A 219 -5.38 -14.71 -21.28
C SER A 219 -5.31 -13.51 -20.32
N PRO A 220 -4.16 -13.27 -19.66
CA PRO A 220 -4.06 -12.32 -18.55
C PRO A 220 -4.49 -10.90 -18.93
N THR A 221 -5.30 -10.32 -18.05
CA THR A 221 -5.74 -8.92 -18.13
C THR A 221 -4.84 -7.97 -17.35
N THR A 222 -3.82 -8.52 -16.66
CA THR A 222 -2.82 -7.84 -15.85
C THR A 222 -2.14 -6.71 -16.63
N ARG A 223 -2.22 -5.51 -16.07
CA ARG A 223 -1.60 -4.27 -16.60
C ARG A 223 -0.48 -3.76 -15.71
N ARG A 224 -0.50 -4.15 -14.43
CA ARG A 224 0.52 -3.81 -13.44
C ARG A 224 1.03 -5.09 -12.80
N LEU A 225 2.34 -5.28 -12.80
CA LEU A 225 2.99 -6.41 -12.16
C LEU A 225 4.03 -5.89 -11.17
N VAL A 226 4.00 -6.40 -9.95
CA VAL A 226 5.05 -6.18 -8.94
C VAL A 226 5.72 -7.53 -8.69
N LEU A 227 7.01 -7.63 -8.98
CA LEU A 227 7.85 -8.78 -8.65
C LEU A 227 8.81 -8.37 -7.55
N TYR A 228 8.89 -9.18 -6.50
CA TYR A 228 9.87 -9.00 -5.43
C TYR A 228 10.42 -10.36 -4.98
N ASN A 229 11.66 -10.39 -4.53
CA ASN A 229 12.17 -11.51 -3.73
C ASN A 229 12.22 -11.12 -2.25
N ASN A 230 11.97 -12.09 -1.38
CA ASN A 230 12.06 -11.93 0.06
C ASN A 230 13.51 -12.16 0.53
N PHE A 231 14.04 -11.27 1.38
CA PHE A 231 15.40 -11.38 1.93
C PHE A 231 15.63 -12.66 2.75
N ASN A 232 14.58 -13.18 3.39
CA ASN A 232 14.72 -14.22 4.42
C ASN A 232 14.86 -15.65 3.85
N VAL A 233 14.70 -15.83 2.54
CA VAL A 233 14.69 -17.14 1.88
C VAL A 233 15.68 -17.10 0.72
N ASP A 234 16.94 -17.50 0.98
CA ASP A 234 18.10 -17.58 0.07
C ASP A 234 17.82 -17.08 -1.36
N GLY A 235 17.63 -15.76 -1.45
CA GLY A 235 17.00 -15.17 -2.61
C GLY A 235 17.87 -15.38 -3.83
N ASN A 236 17.29 -15.85 -4.93
CA ASN A 236 17.96 -15.89 -6.23
C ASN A 236 17.45 -14.72 -7.10
N PRO A 237 18.12 -13.54 -7.09
CA PRO A 237 17.82 -12.44 -8.00
C PRO A 237 17.72 -12.83 -9.48
N SER A 238 18.47 -13.82 -9.96
CA SER A 238 18.38 -14.29 -11.35
C SER A 238 17.00 -14.87 -11.64
N ARG A 239 16.38 -15.56 -10.68
CA ARG A 239 15.01 -16.07 -10.81
C ARG A 239 13.98 -14.96 -10.96
N LEU A 240 14.12 -13.87 -10.19
CA LEU A 240 13.26 -12.68 -10.33
C LEU A 240 13.42 -12.08 -11.73
N VAL A 241 14.66 -11.98 -12.22
CA VAL A 241 14.97 -11.49 -13.56
C VAL A 241 14.36 -12.37 -14.65
N HIS A 242 14.53 -13.70 -14.60
CA HIS A 242 13.92 -14.61 -15.58
C HIS A 242 12.38 -14.47 -15.59
N LEU A 243 11.74 -14.48 -14.41
CA LEU A 243 10.29 -14.28 -14.28
C LEU A 243 9.84 -12.89 -14.81
N ALA A 244 10.67 -11.85 -14.69
CA ALA A 244 10.38 -10.55 -15.28
C ALA A 244 10.44 -10.58 -16.82
N LEU A 245 11.43 -11.27 -17.40
CA LEU A 245 11.55 -11.45 -18.85
C LEU A 245 10.40 -12.29 -19.40
N ASP A 246 10.04 -13.38 -18.72
CA ASP A 246 8.88 -14.21 -19.06
C ASP A 246 7.58 -13.41 -18.99
N ALA A 247 7.38 -12.58 -17.96
CA ALA A 247 6.21 -11.71 -17.86
C ALA A 247 6.14 -10.71 -19.03
N LEU A 248 7.26 -10.15 -19.47
CA LEU A 248 7.33 -9.24 -20.63
C LEU A 248 7.00 -9.95 -21.96
N GLN A 249 7.29 -11.25 -22.07
CA GLN A 249 6.93 -12.07 -23.24
C GLN A 249 5.48 -12.55 -23.20
N GLN A 250 5.00 -12.97 -22.04
CA GLN A 250 3.71 -13.66 -21.87
C GLN A 250 2.53 -12.73 -21.55
N CYS A 251 2.78 -11.50 -21.10
CA CYS A 251 1.75 -10.52 -20.75
C CYS A 251 1.79 -9.29 -21.67
N PRO A 252 1.34 -9.36 -22.94
CA PRO A 252 1.42 -8.24 -23.90
C PRO A 252 0.66 -6.97 -23.44
N ARG A 253 -0.27 -7.10 -22.49
CA ARG A 253 -1.04 -5.99 -21.90
C ARG A 253 -0.35 -5.31 -20.69
N LEU A 254 0.82 -5.79 -20.29
CA LEU A 254 1.58 -5.24 -19.17
C LEU A 254 2.09 -3.83 -19.50
N ARG A 255 1.65 -2.83 -18.73
CA ARG A 255 2.01 -1.42 -18.89
C ARG A 255 2.96 -0.91 -17.82
N GLU A 256 2.91 -1.51 -16.64
CA GLU A 256 3.70 -1.12 -15.47
C GLU A 256 4.33 -2.36 -14.85
N LEU A 257 5.66 -2.37 -14.78
CA LEU A 257 6.44 -3.42 -14.13
C LEU A 257 7.21 -2.78 -12.98
N ARG A 258 7.06 -3.32 -11.78
CA ARG A 258 7.85 -2.96 -10.61
C ARG A 258 8.70 -4.16 -10.21
N LEU A 259 10.01 -4.00 -10.19
CA LEU A 259 10.97 -5.01 -9.77
C LEU A 259 11.60 -4.56 -8.45
N ARG A 260 11.54 -5.39 -7.42
CA ARG A 260 12.25 -5.18 -6.16
C ARG A 260 13.25 -6.32 -5.97
N VAL A 261 14.51 -6.04 -6.29
CA VAL A 261 15.63 -6.98 -6.24
C VAL A 261 16.37 -6.81 -4.94
N THR A 262 16.44 -7.88 -4.14
CA THR A 262 17.18 -7.93 -2.88
C THR A 262 18.33 -8.92 -2.98
N GLY A 263 19.55 -8.48 -2.70
CA GLY A 263 20.77 -9.28 -2.85
C GLY A 263 21.51 -8.99 -4.16
N ASN A 264 22.72 -9.54 -4.27
CA ASN A 264 23.60 -9.30 -5.42
C ASN A 264 23.16 -10.10 -6.65
N PHE A 265 23.11 -9.44 -7.80
CA PHE A 265 22.77 -10.05 -9.08
C PHE A 265 23.94 -9.91 -10.07
N GLU A 266 24.47 -11.05 -10.51
CA GLU A 266 25.67 -11.09 -11.38
C GLU A 266 25.40 -11.63 -12.79
N ASP A 267 24.23 -12.24 -13.02
CA ASP A 267 23.95 -12.97 -14.26
C ASP A 267 23.49 -12.03 -15.40
N ALA A 268 24.45 -11.45 -16.10
CA ALA A 268 24.18 -10.67 -17.30
C ALA A 268 23.70 -11.52 -18.51
N ALA A 269 23.89 -12.85 -18.48
CA ALA A 269 23.61 -13.71 -19.65
C ALA A 269 22.12 -13.69 -20.03
N ALA A 270 21.24 -13.75 -19.03
CA ALA A 270 19.79 -13.68 -19.22
C ALA A 270 19.32 -12.48 -20.04
N PHE A 271 20.02 -11.33 -19.97
CA PHE A 271 19.67 -10.14 -20.73
C PHE A 271 20.29 -10.07 -22.11
N HIS A 272 21.42 -10.74 -22.36
CA HIS A 272 22.03 -10.74 -23.69
C HIS A 272 21.09 -11.37 -24.71
N ASP A 273 20.55 -12.55 -24.40
CA ASP A 273 19.65 -13.31 -25.28
C ASP A 273 18.21 -12.75 -25.33
N PHE A 274 17.83 -11.90 -24.37
CA PHE A 274 16.49 -11.30 -24.34
C PHE A 274 16.25 -10.36 -25.54
N VAL A 275 15.26 -10.70 -26.36
CA VAL A 275 14.71 -9.83 -27.41
C VAL A 275 13.36 -9.28 -26.93
N LEU A 276 13.22 -7.96 -26.93
CA LEU A 276 11.96 -7.32 -26.56
C LEU A 276 10.87 -7.66 -27.60
N PRO A 277 9.71 -8.23 -27.19
CA PRO A 277 8.62 -8.49 -28.13
C PRO A 277 8.09 -7.20 -28.76
N SER A 278 7.77 -7.26 -30.05
CA SER A 278 7.16 -6.14 -30.79
C SER A 278 5.81 -5.68 -30.22
N GLU A 279 5.09 -6.57 -29.55
CA GLU A 279 3.81 -6.28 -28.88
C GLU A 279 3.95 -5.75 -27.45
N CYS A 280 5.17 -5.57 -26.94
CA CYS A 280 5.40 -5.13 -25.56
C CYS A 280 4.81 -3.73 -25.32
N SER A 281 3.75 -3.65 -24.50
CA SER A 281 3.08 -2.38 -24.18
C SER A 281 3.56 -1.70 -22.89
N LEU A 282 4.75 -2.09 -22.40
CA LEU A 282 5.34 -1.55 -21.18
C LEU A 282 5.65 -0.05 -21.33
N GLN A 283 5.15 0.76 -20.41
CA GLN A 283 5.31 2.22 -20.40
C GLN A 283 5.98 2.71 -19.11
N HIS A 284 5.84 1.98 -18.01
CA HIS A 284 6.33 2.35 -16.69
C HIS A 284 7.19 1.23 -16.12
N LEU A 285 8.42 1.57 -15.71
CA LEU A 285 9.31 0.68 -14.99
C LEU A 285 9.70 1.31 -13.66
N THR A 286 9.48 0.61 -12.56
CA THR A 286 10.09 0.92 -11.26
C THR A 286 11.07 -0.20 -10.93
N LEU A 287 12.30 0.15 -10.60
CA LEU A 287 13.35 -0.81 -10.25
C LEU A 287 13.99 -0.38 -8.92
N SER A 288 13.71 -1.13 -7.86
CA SER A 288 14.36 -0.99 -6.55
C SER A 288 15.38 -2.12 -6.39
N VAL A 289 16.65 -1.77 -6.15
CA VAL A 289 17.76 -2.72 -6.01
C VAL A 289 18.47 -2.47 -4.69
N PHE A 290 18.65 -3.54 -3.93
CA PHE A 290 19.46 -3.56 -2.72
C PHE A 290 20.60 -4.55 -2.92
N GLY A 291 21.81 -4.03 -3.20
CA GLY A 291 22.98 -4.83 -3.53
C GLY A 291 23.95 -4.09 -4.46
N THR A 292 25.19 -4.58 -4.55
CA THR A 292 26.33 -3.80 -5.06
C THR A 292 26.50 -3.79 -6.59
N ARG A 293 25.68 -4.55 -7.34
CA ARG A 293 25.85 -4.73 -8.79
C ARG A 293 24.53 -4.50 -9.56
N THR A 294 24.44 -3.40 -10.30
CA THR A 294 23.28 -3.07 -11.18
C THR A 294 23.59 -3.20 -12.66
N ALA A 295 24.82 -3.46 -13.09
CA ALA A 295 25.22 -3.43 -14.50
C ALA A 295 24.27 -4.24 -15.42
N ALA A 296 23.89 -5.45 -14.99
CA ALA A 296 22.92 -6.27 -15.70
C ALA A 296 21.50 -5.65 -15.69
N LEU A 297 21.04 -5.07 -14.57
CA LEU A 297 19.75 -4.38 -14.53
C LEU A 297 19.72 -3.10 -15.38
N SER A 298 20.86 -2.41 -15.53
CA SER A 298 21.01 -1.32 -16.50
C SER A 298 20.90 -1.81 -17.95
N GLU A 299 21.34 -3.03 -18.25
CA GLU A 299 21.12 -3.70 -19.55
C GLU A 299 19.62 -4.00 -19.79
N LEU A 300 18.86 -4.41 -18.76
CA LEU A 300 17.40 -4.52 -18.86
C LEU A 300 16.74 -3.17 -19.18
N VAL A 301 17.11 -2.10 -18.45
CA VAL A 301 16.56 -0.76 -18.71
C VAL A 301 16.93 -0.26 -20.11
N ARG A 302 18.13 -0.61 -20.62
CA ARG A 302 18.53 -0.37 -22.02
C ARG A 302 17.67 -1.14 -23.02
N LYS A 303 17.41 -2.44 -22.79
CA LYS A 303 16.56 -3.26 -23.67
C LYS A 303 15.12 -2.73 -23.72
N LEU A 304 14.63 -2.16 -22.62
CA LEU A 304 13.30 -1.54 -22.50
C LEU A 304 13.25 -0.08 -22.99
N SER A 305 14.39 0.57 -23.26
CA SER A 305 14.46 1.99 -23.62
C SER A 305 13.55 2.43 -24.78
N PRO A 306 13.22 1.60 -25.81
CA PRO A 306 12.35 2.02 -26.90
C PRO A 306 10.88 2.23 -26.52
N VAL A 307 10.40 1.59 -25.44
CA VAL A 307 8.96 1.59 -25.07
C VAL A 307 8.64 2.42 -23.82
N LEU A 308 9.62 2.64 -22.95
CA LEU A 308 9.43 3.34 -21.68
C LEU A 308 9.05 4.81 -21.83
N ARG A 309 8.04 5.22 -21.06
CA ARG A 309 7.61 6.61 -20.85
C ARG A 309 7.94 7.14 -19.46
N SER A 310 8.00 6.26 -18.47
CA SER A 310 8.36 6.57 -17.09
C SER A 310 9.32 5.52 -16.56
N CYS A 311 10.39 5.97 -15.93
CA CYS A 311 11.36 5.10 -15.26
C CYS A 311 11.66 5.66 -13.87
N GLU A 312 11.49 4.84 -12.84
CA GLU A 312 11.93 5.12 -11.47
C GLU A 312 12.99 4.10 -11.08
N LEU A 313 14.21 4.57 -10.84
CA LEU A 313 15.34 3.78 -10.40
C LEU A 313 15.60 4.10 -8.93
N ASP A 314 15.75 3.06 -8.12
CA ASP A 314 16.06 3.19 -6.70
C ASP A 314 17.18 2.21 -6.32
N PHE A 315 18.41 2.73 -6.26
CA PHE A 315 19.60 1.94 -5.98
C PHE A 315 20.12 2.19 -4.56
N GLN A 316 20.25 1.10 -3.81
CA GLN A 316 20.64 1.07 -2.40
C GLN A 316 21.95 0.31 -2.24
N GLU A 317 22.80 0.80 -1.33
CA GLU A 317 24.09 0.19 -0.99
C GLU A 317 25.04 0.02 -2.18
N PHE A 318 25.16 1.07 -3.00
CA PHE A 318 26.24 1.18 -3.97
C PHE A 318 27.58 1.45 -3.27
N GLU A 319 28.48 0.48 -3.35
CA GLU A 319 29.91 0.79 -3.45
C GLU A 319 30.11 1.66 -4.70
N ASN A 320 30.88 2.76 -4.58
CA ASN A 320 31.06 3.69 -5.71
C ASN A 320 31.69 2.95 -6.89
N SER A 321 30.89 2.68 -7.92
CA SER A 321 31.38 2.06 -9.14
C SER A 321 31.66 3.15 -10.16
N ASP A 322 32.78 3.06 -10.90
CA ASP A 322 33.12 4.08 -11.90
C ASP A 322 32.10 4.16 -13.08
N ASN A 323 31.07 3.31 -13.07
CA ASN A 323 30.00 3.22 -14.08
C ASN A 323 28.60 3.50 -13.51
N ASP A 324 28.49 4.33 -12.47
CA ASP A 324 27.20 4.78 -11.95
C ASP A 324 26.43 5.62 -13.00
N GLY A 325 25.53 4.99 -13.77
CA GLY A 325 24.77 5.65 -14.83
C GLY A 325 24.22 4.71 -15.89
N PHE A 326 23.68 5.28 -16.98
CA PHE A 326 23.30 4.51 -18.16
C PHE A 326 24.52 4.15 -19.03
N PRO A 327 24.60 2.93 -19.60
CA PRO A 327 25.63 2.59 -20.57
C PRO A 327 25.69 3.58 -21.75
N ARG A 328 26.90 3.84 -22.27
CA ARG A 328 27.08 4.72 -23.44
C ARG A 328 26.29 4.16 -24.63
N GLY A 329 25.59 5.04 -25.35
CA GLY A 329 24.76 4.67 -26.50
C GLY A 329 23.32 4.24 -26.14
N CYS A 330 22.90 4.27 -24.88
CA CYS A 330 21.48 4.15 -24.54
C CYS A 330 20.70 5.35 -25.10
N HIS A 331 19.53 5.08 -25.69
CA HIS A 331 18.64 6.09 -26.25
C HIS A 331 17.18 5.79 -25.86
N PHE A 332 16.52 6.78 -25.27
CA PHE A 332 15.20 6.70 -24.68
C PHE A 332 14.24 7.64 -25.42
N PRO A 333 13.76 7.27 -26.63
CA PRO A 333 13.01 8.16 -27.52
C PRO A 333 11.67 8.65 -26.95
N HIS A 334 11.12 7.96 -25.95
CA HIS A 334 9.77 8.19 -25.44
C HIS A 334 9.72 8.46 -23.92
N LEU A 335 10.87 8.48 -23.23
CA LEU A 335 10.90 8.65 -21.78
C LEU A 335 10.60 10.10 -21.40
N GLU A 336 9.42 10.32 -20.82
CA GLU A 336 8.93 11.63 -20.36
C GLU A 336 9.33 11.91 -18.91
N THR A 337 9.39 10.87 -18.06
CA THR A 337 9.71 10.97 -16.63
C THR A 337 10.85 10.04 -16.26
N LEU A 338 11.89 10.59 -15.63
CA LEU A 338 12.98 9.84 -15.00
C LEU A 338 13.12 10.27 -13.55
N VAL A 339 12.95 9.32 -12.64
CA VAL A 339 13.21 9.47 -11.20
C VAL A 339 14.37 8.54 -10.85
N ALA A 340 15.38 9.03 -10.15
CA ALA A 340 16.57 8.25 -9.82
C ALA A 340 17.02 8.52 -8.38
N THR A 341 16.97 7.50 -7.54
CA THR A 341 17.36 7.53 -6.12
C THR A 341 18.65 6.75 -5.93
N MET A 342 19.68 7.40 -5.40
CA MET A 342 21.03 6.83 -5.24
C MET A 342 21.48 6.85 -3.77
N SER A 343 22.33 5.90 -3.37
CA SER A 343 22.91 5.83 -2.02
C SER A 343 23.75 7.06 -1.65
N GLY A 344 24.59 7.53 -2.58
CA GLY A 344 25.56 8.60 -2.32
C GLY A 344 25.63 9.67 -3.40
N LEU A 345 26.19 10.84 -3.04
CA LEU A 345 26.37 11.97 -3.96
C LEU A 345 27.31 11.66 -5.13
N GLY A 346 28.29 10.77 -4.94
CA GLY A 346 29.18 10.30 -6.01
C GLY A 346 28.37 9.65 -7.13
N ALA A 347 27.61 8.59 -6.78
CA ALA A 347 26.67 7.92 -7.67
C ALA A 347 25.62 8.87 -8.27
N THR A 348 25.05 9.81 -7.49
CA THR A 348 24.12 10.81 -8.04
C THR A 348 24.77 11.70 -9.10
N ARG A 349 26.03 12.10 -8.92
CA ARG A 349 26.79 12.92 -9.89
C ARG A 349 27.18 12.09 -11.13
N GLY A 350 27.63 10.86 -10.94
CA GLY A 350 27.90 9.91 -12.03
C GLY A 350 26.65 9.73 -12.90
N PHE A 351 25.53 9.38 -12.26
CA PHE A 351 24.25 9.17 -12.93
C PHE A 351 23.80 10.42 -13.68
N ALA A 352 23.87 11.59 -13.04
CA ALA A 352 23.57 12.88 -13.67
C ALA A 352 24.41 13.14 -14.93
N SER A 353 25.69 12.78 -14.94
CA SER A 353 26.57 12.95 -16.10
C SER A 353 26.19 12.07 -17.30
N SER A 354 25.46 10.97 -17.08
CA SER A 354 24.93 10.11 -18.16
C SER A 354 23.64 10.64 -18.80
N VAL A 355 22.99 11.62 -18.18
CA VAL A 355 21.72 12.20 -18.66
C VAL A 355 21.99 13.37 -19.61
N SER A 356 21.53 13.25 -20.87
CA SER A 356 21.69 14.27 -21.91
C SER A 356 20.45 14.43 -22.78
N SER A 357 20.33 15.58 -23.46
CA SER A 357 19.25 15.81 -24.45
C SER A 357 19.25 14.83 -25.62
N ALA A 358 20.43 14.34 -26.02
CA ALA A 358 20.56 13.36 -27.10
C ALA A 358 20.07 11.97 -26.68
N ALA A 359 20.36 11.53 -25.45
CA ALA A 359 19.88 10.24 -24.92
C ALA A 359 18.39 10.28 -24.52
N PHE A 360 17.88 11.44 -24.10
CA PHE A 360 16.53 11.61 -23.55
C PHE A 360 15.75 12.76 -24.24
N PRO A 361 15.46 12.67 -25.55
CA PRO A 361 14.85 13.76 -26.33
C PRO A 361 13.41 14.11 -25.88
N ALA A 362 12.68 13.14 -25.30
CA ALA A 362 11.31 13.30 -24.84
C ALA A 362 11.18 13.78 -23.38
N LEU A 363 12.27 13.88 -22.62
CA LEU A 363 12.22 14.08 -21.17
C LEU A 363 11.52 15.38 -20.78
N ARG A 364 10.58 15.31 -19.85
CA ARG A 364 9.80 16.43 -19.31
C ARG A 364 10.04 16.62 -17.83
N HIS A 365 10.34 15.56 -17.10
CA HIS A 365 10.63 15.59 -15.68
C HIS A 365 11.84 14.71 -15.36
N LEU A 366 12.80 15.30 -14.66
CA LEU A 366 13.95 14.62 -14.06
C LEU A 366 13.92 14.87 -12.55
N GLU A 367 13.95 13.83 -11.74
CA GLU A 367 14.08 13.93 -10.28
C GLU A 367 15.28 13.12 -9.81
N LEU A 368 16.25 13.79 -9.20
CA LEU A 368 17.44 13.16 -8.63
C LEU A 368 17.37 13.17 -7.11
N ARG A 369 17.17 12.00 -6.52
CA ARG A 369 17.07 11.79 -5.08
C ARG A 369 18.39 11.22 -4.55
N THR A 370 18.88 11.75 -3.43
CA THR A 370 20.03 11.19 -2.71
C THR A 370 19.64 10.69 -1.34
N ARG A 371 20.23 9.58 -0.90
CA ARG A 371 20.08 9.09 0.48
C ARG A 371 21.03 9.74 1.47
N SER A 372 22.02 10.50 1.04
CA SER A 372 22.96 11.16 1.96
C SER A 372 22.30 12.39 2.60
N PRO A 373 21.91 12.37 3.90
CA PRO A 373 21.18 13.48 4.51
C PRO A 373 22.07 14.71 4.76
N SER A 374 23.39 14.52 4.70
CA SER A 374 24.37 15.52 5.15
C SER A 374 24.60 16.68 4.17
N ARG A 375 24.32 16.48 2.87
CA ARG A 375 24.66 17.43 1.81
C ARG A 375 23.68 17.34 0.63
N PRO A 376 23.04 18.45 0.19
CA PRO A 376 22.26 18.47 -1.04
C PRO A 376 23.16 18.31 -2.27
N LEU A 377 22.56 18.02 -3.43
CA LEU A 377 23.29 17.94 -4.70
C LEU A 377 23.92 19.30 -5.03
N GLU A 378 25.19 19.28 -5.44
CA GLU A 378 25.94 20.51 -5.73
C GLU A 378 25.34 21.28 -6.91
N ALA A 379 25.27 22.61 -6.78
CA ALA A 379 24.77 23.50 -7.84
C ALA A 379 25.54 23.37 -9.17
N SER A 380 26.82 22.99 -9.12
CA SER A 380 27.63 22.63 -10.30
C SER A 380 27.00 21.49 -11.13
N THR A 381 26.52 20.45 -10.46
CA THR A 381 25.89 19.28 -11.10
C THR A 381 24.56 19.66 -11.74
N LEU A 382 23.78 20.52 -11.06
CA LEU A 382 22.51 21.04 -11.59
C LEU A 382 22.71 21.98 -12.78
N ASN A 383 23.72 22.85 -12.73
CA ASN A 383 24.07 23.74 -13.84
C ASN A 383 24.52 22.93 -15.07
N ASN A 384 25.30 21.87 -14.87
CA ASN A 384 25.73 20.97 -15.95
C ASN A 384 24.53 20.23 -16.59
N LEU A 385 23.60 19.72 -15.78
CA LEU A 385 22.35 19.12 -16.28
C LEU A 385 21.49 20.13 -17.05
N ALA A 386 21.31 21.33 -16.51
CA ALA A 386 20.55 22.40 -17.17
C ALA A 386 21.19 22.78 -18.52
N ALA A 387 22.52 22.90 -18.57
CA ALA A 387 23.27 23.14 -19.80
C ALA A 387 23.09 22.01 -20.83
N ALA A 388 23.09 20.74 -20.40
CA ALA A 388 22.89 19.58 -21.27
C ALA A 388 21.50 19.53 -21.96
N PHE A 389 20.53 20.29 -21.44
CA PHE A 389 19.19 20.46 -22.02
C PHE A 389 18.90 21.88 -22.55
N ALA A 390 19.84 22.83 -22.46
CA ALA A 390 19.61 24.24 -22.80
C ALA A 390 19.29 24.50 -24.28
N SER A 391 19.63 23.56 -25.17
CA SER A 391 19.29 23.62 -26.61
C SER A 391 17.85 23.21 -26.93
N ARG A 392 17.06 22.71 -25.96
CA ARG A 392 15.67 22.29 -26.19
C ARG A 392 14.71 23.47 -26.09
N PRO A 393 13.64 23.51 -26.92
CA PRO A 393 12.63 24.57 -26.87
C PRO A 393 11.85 24.58 -25.55
N VAL A 394 11.74 23.43 -24.88
CA VAL A 394 11.20 23.28 -23.53
C VAL A 394 12.17 22.38 -22.75
N PRO A 395 12.97 22.92 -21.81
CA PRO A 395 13.83 22.11 -20.97
C PRO A 395 13.00 21.28 -19.97
N PRO A 396 13.50 20.12 -19.51
CA PRO A 396 12.79 19.31 -18.52
C PRO A 396 12.77 20.01 -17.16
N ARG A 397 11.72 19.77 -16.37
CA ARG A 397 11.69 20.15 -14.96
C ARG A 397 12.64 19.24 -14.17
N ILE A 398 13.81 19.78 -13.84
CA ILE A 398 14.79 19.16 -12.95
C ILE A 398 14.38 19.43 -11.50
N ALA A 399 14.34 18.40 -10.68
CA ALA A 399 14.11 18.46 -9.24
C ALA A 399 15.17 17.63 -8.50
N THR A 400 15.43 17.99 -7.25
CA THR A 400 16.30 17.25 -6.34
C THR A 400 15.62 17.07 -5.00
N ASP A 401 15.78 15.89 -4.40
CA ASP A 401 15.25 15.60 -3.07
C ASP A 401 16.24 14.80 -2.22
N ILE A 402 16.06 14.81 -0.90
CA ILE A 402 16.83 14.02 0.06
C ILE A 402 15.89 13.00 0.69
N VAL A 403 16.14 11.72 0.40
CA VAL A 403 15.35 10.60 0.93
C VAL A 403 16.04 10.06 2.18
N LEU A 404 15.34 10.09 3.32
CA LEU A 404 15.84 9.52 4.56
C LEU A 404 16.00 7.99 4.41
N GLU A 405 17.16 7.46 4.81
CA GLU A 405 17.56 6.05 4.63
C GLU A 405 16.57 5.01 5.17
N TYR A 406 15.77 5.38 6.18
CA TYR A 406 15.03 4.44 7.04
C TYR A 406 13.52 4.34 6.78
N LEU A 407 13.02 4.71 5.61
CA LEU A 407 11.65 4.32 5.22
C LEU A 407 11.69 2.91 4.62
N PRO A 408 11.20 1.86 5.31
CA PRO A 408 11.25 0.51 4.81
C PRO A 408 10.42 0.35 3.54
N PHE A 409 10.83 -0.62 2.75
CA PHE A 409 10.29 -0.93 1.42
C PHE A 409 8.94 -1.66 1.46
N SER A 410 8.22 -1.58 2.58
CA SER A 410 6.85 -2.07 2.81
C SER A 410 5.81 -1.46 1.86
N ARG A 411 6.20 -0.44 1.07
CA ARG A 411 5.40 0.17 0.00
C ARG A 411 5.17 -0.72 -1.23
N LEU A 412 5.01 -2.04 -1.02
CA LEU A 412 4.49 -2.98 -2.01
C LEU A 412 3.19 -2.44 -2.63
N ASP A 413 2.41 -1.72 -1.82
CA ASP A 413 1.20 -1.03 -2.22
C ASP A 413 1.28 0.51 -2.06
N ASP A 414 2.19 1.20 -2.76
CA ASP A 414 1.92 2.60 -3.19
C ASP A 414 0.78 2.64 -4.24
N LEU A 415 -0.32 1.94 -3.93
CA LEU A 415 -1.61 1.98 -4.59
C LEU A 415 -2.21 3.36 -4.34
N PRO A 416 -2.81 4.01 -5.35
CA PRO A 416 -3.71 5.12 -5.08
C PRO A 416 -4.82 4.62 -4.14
N LEU A 417 -5.06 5.35 -3.05
CA LEU A 417 -6.22 5.15 -2.17
C LEU A 417 -7.47 4.93 -3.03
N PRO A 418 -8.38 4.02 -2.64
CA PRO A 418 -9.52 3.64 -3.47
C PRO A 418 -10.27 4.89 -3.92
N ALA A 419 -10.17 5.20 -5.22
CA ALA A 419 -10.89 6.31 -5.81
C ALA A 419 -12.38 6.02 -5.59
N MET A 420 -13.07 6.89 -4.84
CA MET A 420 -14.44 6.63 -4.38
C MET A 420 -15.27 6.06 -5.52
N ASN A 421 -15.80 4.84 -5.29
CA ASN A 421 -16.43 3.99 -6.30
C ASN A 421 -17.27 4.82 -7.29
N ARG A 422 -16.74 5.07 -8.49
CA ARG A 422 -17.52 5.70 -9.57
C ARG A 422 -18.68 4.76 -9.90
N PRO A 423 -19.95 5.14 -9.68
CA PRO A 423 -21.06 4.29 -10.05
C PRO A 423 -21.06 4.14 -11.58
N GLY A 424 -20.98 2.90 -12.09
CA GLY A 424 -21.05 2.62 -13.53
C GLY A 424 -19.84 1.98 -14.21
N SER A 425 -18.85 1.43 -13.48
CA SER A 425 -17.94 0.47 -14.13
C SER A 425 -18.70 -0.82 -14.47
N ASN A 426 -18.72 -1.19 -15.75
CA ASN A 426 -19.33 -2.44 -16.20
C ASN A 426 -18.57 -3.63 -15.59
N ARG A 427 -19.23 -4.31 -14.64
CA ARG A 427 -18.62 -5.40 -13.85
C ARG A 427 -18.53 -6.66 -14.70
N ARG A 428 -17.35 -7.28 -14.74
CA ARG A 428 -17.18 -8.66 -15.19
C ARG A 428 -17.29 -9.56 -13.96
N SER A 429 -17.95 -10.71 -14.08
CA SER A 429 -17.92 -11.71 -13.01
C SER A 429 -16.48 -12.18 -12.82
N LEU A 430 -15.98 -12.12 -11.58
CA LEU A 430 -14.71 -12.72 -11.17
C LEU A 430 -14.86 -14.22 -10.84
N VAL A 431 -16.09 -14.75 -10.85
CA VAL A 431 -16.36 -16.18 -10.66
C VAL A 431 -16.08 -16.93 -11.97
N PRO A 432 -15.10 -17.85 -11.99
CA PRO A 432 -14.86 -18.79 -13.08
C PRO A 432 -16.12 -19.44 -13.66
N SER A 433 -16.13 -19.63 -14.97
CA SER A 433 -17.19 -20.36 -15.69
C SER A 433 -17.39 -21.79 -15.17
N SER A 434 -16.33 -22.38 -14.62
CA SER A 434 -16.30 -23.71 -13.99
C SER A 434 -17.02 -23.78 -12.63
N MET A 435 -17.13 -22.66 -11.89
CA MET A 435 -17.76 -22.63 -10.56
C MET A 435 -19.29 -22.50 -10.60
N TRP A 436 -19.91 -22.48 -11.79
CA TRP A 436 -21.37 -22.49 -11.93
C TRP A 436 -21.91 -23.92 -11.76
N HIS A 437 -21.70 -24.50 -10.58
CA HIS A 437 -22.40 -25.68 -10.10
C HIS A 437 -23.34 -25.27 -8.97
N LYS A 438 -24.53 -25.89 -8.94
CA LYS A 438 -25.68 -25.41 -8.16
C LYS A 438 -25.32 -25.31 -6.66
N PRO A 439 -25.37 -24.12 -6.04
CA PRO A 439 -25.16 -24.00 -4.60
C PRO A 439 -26.29 -24.73 -3.88
N HIS A 440 -25.95 -25.70 -3.02
CA HIS A 440 -26.93 -26.37 -2.17
C HIS A 440 -27.55 -25.40 -1.16
N GLU A 441 -28.83 -25.59 -0.86
CA GLU A 441 -29.65 -24.72 0.00
C GLU A 441 -29.28 -24.85 1.50
N TYR A 442 -28.11 -24.33 1.92
CA TYR A 442 -27.80 -24.19 3.34
C TYR A 442 -28.45 -22.93 3.93
N ARG A 443 -29.63 -23.12 4.50
CA ARG A 443 -30.45 -22.08 5.16
C ARG A 443 -30.21 -22.08 6.68
N GLU A 444 -29.07 -21.57 7.13
CA GLU A 444 -28.81 -21.41 8.56
C GLU A 444 -29.37 -20.10 9.14
N SER A 445 -30.19 -20.24 10.19
CA SER A 445 -30.75 -19.14 10.98
C SER A 445 -29.71 -18.61 11.97
N ALA A 446 -29.07 -17.49 11.65
CA ALA A 446 -28.08 -16.86 12.53
C ALA A 446 -28.75 -16.24 13.79
N VAL A 447 -28.59 -16.90 14.94
CA VAL A 447 -28.90 -16.34 16.26
C VAL A 447 -27.82 -15.33 16.65
N TYR A 448 -28.21 -14.08 16.89
CA TYR A 448 -27.29 -13.03 17.34
C TYR A 448 -26.91 -13.20 18.82
N PRO A 449 -25.61 -13.32 19.18
CA PRO A 449 -25.20 -13.19 20.57
C PRO A 449 -25.27 -11.72 21.00
N HIS A 450 -26.19 -11.38 21.91
CA HIS A 450 -26.14 -10.12 22.65
C HIS A 450 -24.99 -10.17 23.65
N THR A 451 -23.80 -9.74 23.27
CA THR A 451 -22.73 -9.43 24.22
C THR A 451 -23.12 -8.23 25.08
N ARG A 452 -22.96 -8.37 26.40
CA ARG A 452 -23.71 -7.57 27.39
C ARG A 452 -22.99 -6.28 27.77
N TYR A 453 -23.80 -5.29 28.13
CA TYR A 453 -23.40 -3.97 28.64
C TYR A 453 -22.80 -4.02 30.07
N SER A 454 -22.61 -5.21 30.66
CA SER A 454 -22.30 -5.42 32.08
C SER A 454 -20.83 -5.22 32.45
N ASP A 455 -19.90 -5.40 31.50
CA ASP A 455 -18.48 -5.53 31.82
C ASP A 455 -17.72 -4.18 31.78
N TYR A 456 -18.41 -3.10 31.41
CA TYR A 456 -17.81 -1.77 31.27
C TYR A 456 -17.48 -1.10 32.61
N SER A 457 -18.29 -1.34 33.66
CA SER A 457 -18.08 -0.71 34.97
C SER A 457 -16.84 -1.24 35.68
N SER A 458 -16.61 -2.55 35.66
CA SER A 458 -15.42 -3.20 36.19
C SER A 458 -14.17 -2.87 35.38
N PHE A 459 -14.28 -2.83 34.05
CA PHE A 459 -13.18 -2.40 33.18
C PHE A 459 -12.77 -0.95 33.47
N LYS A 460 -13.72 -0.03 33.64
CA LYS A 460 -13.42 1.37 33.96
C LYS A 460 -12.64 1.50 35.28
N SER A 461 -13.13 0.88 36.35
CA SER A 461 -12.53 1.01 37.69
C SER A 461 -11.13 0.37 37.81
N HIS A 462 -10.81 -0.61 36.98
CA HIS A 462 -9.53 -1.34 37.07
C HIS A 462 -8.51 -0.96 36.01
N ALA A 463 -8.94 -0.55 34.80
CA ALA A 463 -8.03 -0.17 33.73
C ALA A 463 -7.94 1.35 33.52
N ILE A 464 -9.07 2.08 33.56
CA ILE A 464 -9.13 3.48 33.11
C ILE A 464 -8.79 4.45 34.24
N ASP A 465 -9.45 4.31 35.39
CA ASP A 465 -9.28 5.27 36.49
C ASP A 465 -7.82 5.36 37.03
N PRO A 466 -7.03 4.26 37.12
CA PRO A 466 -5.60 4.34 37.47
C PRO A 466 -4.73 5.05 36.43
N ILE A 467 -5.04 4.89 35.13
CA ILE A 467 -4.33 5.57 34.04
C ILE A 467 -4.61 7.08 34.12
N LEU A 468 -5.87 7.46 34.32
CA LEU A 468 -6.26 8.87 34.47
C LEU A 468 -5.64 9.53 35.71
N ALA A 469 -5.52 8.81 36.83
CA ALA A 469 -4.78 9.29 38.00
C ALA A 469 -3.32 9.57 37.64
N ARG A 470 -2.63 8.59 37.05
CA ARG A 470 -1.21 8.74 36.65
C ARG A 470 -0.99 9.85 35.62
N MET A 471 -1.96 10.12 34.74
CA MET A 471 -1.90 11.24 33.79
C MET A 471 -2.04 12.61 34.47
N ARG A 472 -2.78 12.70 35.59
CA ARG A 472 -2.79 13.93 36.42
C ARG A 472 -1.45 14.12 37.11
N ASP A 473 -0.90 13.08 37.75
CA ASP A 473 0.40 13.13 38.41
C ASP A 473 1.52 13.59 37.44
N MET A 474 1.48 13.10 36.18
CA MET A 474 2.41 13.53 35.13
C MET A 474 2.17 14.98 34.68
N ALA A 475 0.93 15.46 34.66
CA ALA A 475 0.62 16.85 34.32
C ALA A 475 1.07 17.81 35.44
N ASP A 476 0.81 17.46 36.70
CA ASP A 476 1.24 18.24 37.86
C ASP A 476 2.77 18.30 37.96
N GLY A 477 3.46 17.18 37.70
CA GLY A 477 4.92 17.14 37.59
C GLY A 477 5.46 18.03 36.47
N ALA A 478 4.87 17.96 35.28
CA ALA A 478 5.27 18.78 34.14
C ALA A 478 4.95 20.28 34.33
N LEU A 479 3.89 20.63 35.07
CA LEU A 479 3.61 22.01 35.48
C LEU A 479 4.67 22.54 36.45
N GLN A 480 5.08 21.74 37.44
CA GLN A 480 6.13 22.13 38.39
C GLN A 480 7.48 22.36 37.69
N THR A 481 7.86 21.49 36.75
CA THR A 481 9.12 21.62 35.99
C THR A 481 9.05 22.56 34.80
N HIS A 482 7.88 23.11 34.47
CA HIS A 482 7.62 23.93 33.28
C HIS A 482 7.91 23.18 31.95
N ASP A 483 7.71 21.86 31.92
CA ASP A 483 7.82 21.04 30.70
C ASP A 483 6.55 21.15 29.85
N TYR A 484 6.48 22.23 29.06
CA TYR A 484 5.40 22.47 28.12
C TYR A 484 5.28 21.40 27.01
N VAL A 485 6.33 20.63 26.72
CA VAL A 485 6.29 19.55 25.71
C VAL A 485 5.54 18.34 26.27
N GLN A 486 5.82 17.97 27.53
CA GLN A 486 5.07 16.92 28.22
C GLN A 486 3.61 17.32 28.45
N LEU A 487 3.33 18.58 28.82
CA LEU A 487 1.95 19.10 28.94
C LEU A 487 1.18 19.04 27.61
N THR A 488 1.81 19.43 26.50
CA THR A 488 1.18 19.35 25.16
C THR A 488 0.81 17.91 24.81
N ARG A 489 1.71 16.95 25.03
CA ARG A 489 1.45 15.52 24.76
C ARG A 489 0.34 14.94 25.64
N ILE A 490 0.26 15.36 26.91
CA ILE A 490 -0.83 14.95 27.82
C ILE A 490 -2.16 15.56 27.35
N ALA A 491 -2.17 16.82 26.93
CA ALA A 491 -3.35 17.48 26.40
C ALA A 491 -3.86 16.81 25.09
N GLU A 492 -2.97 16.46 24.17
CA GLU A 492 -3.31 15.72 22.94
C GLU A 492 -3.94 14.35 23.25
N ALA A 493 -3.35 13.59 24.20
CA ALA A 493 -3.87 12.30 24.63
C ALA A 493 -5.25 12.43 25.33
N LEU A 494 -5.43 13.44 26.19
CA LEU A 494 -6.71 13.70 26.87
C LEU A 494 -7.78 14.21 25.89
N HIS A 495 -7.41 14.97 24.86
CA HIS A 495 -8.34 15.43 23.83
C HIS A 495 -8.95 14.27 23.04
N GLN A 496 -8.13 13.25 22.72
CA GLN A 496 -8.61 11.99 22.12
C GLN A 496 -9.61 11.28 23.06
N CYS A 497 -9.33 11.22 24.36
CA CYS A 497 -10.24 10.61 25.34
C CYS A 497 -11.54 11.40 25.56
N GLU A 498 -11.49 12.73 25.53
CA GLU A 498 -12.67 13.58 25.72
C GLU A 498 -13.58 13.56 24.49
N LEU A 499 -13.05 13.45 23.27
CA LEU A 499 -13.82 13.15 22.06
C LEU A 499 -14.60 11.83 22.22
N LEU A 500 -13.91 10.75 22.60
CA LEU A 500 -14.54 9.45 22.87
C LEU A 500 -15.57 9.48 24.02
N ARG A 501 -15.47 10.44 24.95
CA ARG A 501 -16.45 10.65 26.03
C ARG A 501 -17.69 11.39 25.52
N ILE A 502 -17.50 12.47 24.77
CA ILE A 502 -18.58 13.25 24.15
C ILE A 502 -19.39 12.34 23.20
N GLU A 503 -18.72 11.50 22.40
CA GLU A 503 -19.32 10.52 21.49
C GLU A 503 -20.12 9.39 22.18
N ARG A 504 -19.92 9.20 23.49
CA ARG A 504 -20.64 8.19 24.31
C ARG A 504 -21.82 8.81 25.06
N ASP A 505 -21.71 10.08 25.43
CA ASP A 505 -22.69 10.80 26.25
C ASP A 505 -23.68 11.64 25.39
N SER A 506 -23.56 11.60 24.05
CA SER A 506 -24.46 12.22 23.04
C SER A 506 -25.23 11.20 22.21
#